data_AF-A0A7X6A787-F1
#
_entry.id   AF-A0A7X6A787-F1
#
_cell.length_a   1.000
_cell.length_b   1.000
_cell.length_c   1.000
_cell.angle_alpha   90.00
_cell.angle_beta   90.00
_cell.angle_gamma   90.00
#
_symmetry.space_group_name_H-M   'P 1'
#
loop_
_entity.id
_entity.type
_entity.pdbx_description
1 polymer ?
#
loop_
_entity_poly.entity_id
_entity_poly.type
_entity_poly.pdbx_seq_one_letter_code
_entity_poly.pdbx_strand_id
1 'polypeptide(L)'
;MARLAIGRRVYRRPLDIDEGRPNRDSGAARMSSLEAFVDFFERMPTWQRLVWVGVCMSAGWLAEAGRPLFRFGYRKWAHARVNLTLFATVAAIGALLAFAMVGLFDWIERTEFGLLHLVDWPIWLELLLAVMALDLVAQYIAHFLLHKLGVMWRFHRVHHSDLKVDA
;
A
#
# COMPACT_ATOMS: atom_id res chain seq x y z
N MET A 1 2.17 -17.13 -31.84
CA MET A 1 2.03 -15.66 -31.78
C MET A 1 0.55 -15.29 -31.76
N ALA A 2 -0.10 -15.44 -30.61
CA ALA A 2 -1.47 -15.00 -30.36
C ALA A 2 -1.42 -13.98 -29.22
N ARG A 3 -1.08 -12.75 -29.57
CA ARG A 3 -1.28 -11.58 -28.71
C ARG A 3 -2.62 -11.00 -29.10
N LEU A 4 -3.60 -11.03 -28.19
CA LEU A 4 -4.86 -10.29 -28.17
C LEU A 4 -6.01 -11.22 -27.76
N ALA A 5 -6.34 -11.20 -26.47
CA ALA A 5 -7.71 -11.23 -26.01
C ALA A 5 -7.70 -10.99 -24.49
N ILE A 6 -8.37 -9.90 -24.08
CA ILE A 6 -8.88 -9.65 -22.72
C ILE A 6 -7.79 -9.14 -21.76
N GLY A 7 -7.85 -7.96 -21.13
CA GLY A 7 -8.97 -7.30 -20.44
C GLY A 7 -8.73 -7.46 -18.92
N ARG A 8 -9.16 -6.58 -18.03
CA ARG A 8 -10.48 -5.95 -18.10
C ARG A 8 -10.51 -4.66 -17.27
N ARG A 9 -11.03 -3.62 -17.92
CA ARG A 9 -11.77 -2.48 -17.36
C ARG A 9 -11.04 -1.16 -17.03
N VAL A 10 -9.82 -1.13 -16.52
CA VAL A 10 -9.21 0.18 -16.10
C VAL A 10 -8.27 0.79 -17.15
N TYR A 11 -7.52 -0.01 -17.89
CA TYR A 11 -6.35 0.50 -18.64
C TYR A 11 -6.57 1.03 -20.06
N ARG A 12 -7.80 1.03 -20.59
CA ARG A 12 -8.03 1.47 -21.99
C ARG A 12 -9.35 2.21 -22.14
N ARG A 13 -9.35 3.52 -21.86
CA ARG A 13 -10.17 4.45 -22.65
C ARG A 13 -9.25 5.17 -23.63
N PRO A 14 -9.26 4.84 -24.93
CA PRO A 14 -8.63 5.69 -25.93
C PRO A 14 -9.39 7.03 -25.92
N LEU A 15 -8.66 8.13 -25.88
CA LEU A 15 -9.17 9.45 -26.25
C LEU A 15 -9.36 9.44 -27.77
N ASP A 16 -10.45 8.83 -28.25
CA ASP A 16 -10.90 9.05 -29.62
C ASP A 16 -11.52 10.46 -29.63
N ILE A 17 -10.72 11.43 -30.06
CA ILE A 17 -11.18 12.77 -30.41
C ILE A 17 -11.85 12.65 -31.78
N ASP A 18 -13.09 12.16 -31.79
CA ASP A 18 -13.95 12.21 -32.96
C ASP A 18 -14.67 13.57 -32.98
N GLU A 19 -14.22 14.47 -33.86
CA GLU A 19 -14.88 15.74 -34.16
C GLU A 19 -16.19 15.47 -34.90
N GLY A 20 -17.25 15.02 -34.20
CA GLY A 20 -18.43 14.52 -34.89
C GLY A 20 -19.70 14.37 -34.07
N ARG A 21 -20.30 15.50 -33.65
CA ARG A 21 -21.68 15.66 -33.09
C ARG A 21 -21.98 14.95 -31.75
N PRO A 22 -22.72 15.61 -30.83
CA PRO A 22 -23.04 15.02 -29.53
C PRO A 22 -24.17 13.98 -29.67
N ASN A 23 -23.81 12.71 -29.82
CA ASN A 23 -24.71 11.60 -29.55
C ASN A 23 -24.91 11.50 -28.03
N ARG A 24 -26.08 11.89 -27.52
CA ARG A 24 -26.35 11.95 -26.07
C ARG A 24 -26.52 10.58 -25.42
N ASP A 25 -26.62 9.50 -26.21
CA ASP A 25 -27.07 8.20 -25.70
C ASP A 25 -26.17 7.01 -26.14
N SER A 26 -24.91 7.24 -26.51
CA SER A 26 -23.96 6.14 -26.65
C SER A 26 -23.56 5.65 -25.26
N GLY A 27 -23.96 4.42 -24.92
CA GLY A 27 -23.72 3.73 -23.65
C GLY A 27 -22.25 3.63 -23.25
N ALA A 28 -21.67 4.75 -22.84
CA ALA A 28 -20.46 4.79 -22.05
C ALA A 28 -20.82 4.16 -20.71
N ALA A 29 -20.40 2.92 -20.49
CA ALA A 29 -20.55 2.25 -19.21
C ALA A 29 -20.12 3.24 -18.12
N ARG A 30 -21.10 3.69 -17.31
CA ARG A 30 -20.84 4.64 -16.24
C ARG A 30 -19.91 3.91 -15.28
N MET A 31 -18.66 4.38 -15.21
CA MET A 31 -17.68 3.88 -14.26
C MET A 31 -18.29 3.94 -12.87
N SER A 32 -18.25 2.83 -12.13
CA SER A 32 -18.78 2.82 -10.78
C SER A 32 -17.97 3.79 -9.92
N SER A 33 -18.57 4.32 -8.85
CA SER A 33 -17.88 5.24 -7.94
C SER A 33 -16.59 4.63 -7.38
N LEU A 34 -16.59 3.30 -7.18
CA LEU A 34 -15.42 2.56 -6.70
C LEU A 34 -14.31 2.44 -7.77
N GLU A 35 -14.67 2.16 -9.02
CA GLU A 35 -13.69 2.13 -10.13
C GLU A 35 -13.06 3.51 -10.33
N ALA A 36 -13.86 4.58 -10.26
CA ALA A 36 -13.34 5.95 -10.36
C ALA A 36 -12.43 6.32 -9.18
N PHE A 37 -12.75 5.83 -7.98
CA PHE A 37 -11.90 6.00 -6.81
C PHE A 37 -10.56 5.28 -6.96
N VAL A 38 -10.56 4.02 -7.42
CA VAL A 38 -9.32 3.26 -7.63
C VAL A 38 -8.46 3.90 -8.72
N ASP A 39 -9.05 4.30 -9.85
CA ASP A 39 -8.35 4.96 -10.96
C ASP A 39 -7.67 6.27 -10.53
N PHE A 40 -8.31 7.03 -9.62
CA PHE A 40 -7.71 8.23 -9.04
C PHE A 40 -6.38 7.94 -8.31
N PHE A 41 -6.33 6.88 -7.48
CA PHE A 41 -5.10 6.52 -6.76
C PHE A 41 -4.04 5.92 -7.69
N GLU A 42 -4.48 5.12 -8.67
CA GLU A 42 -3.59 4.50 -9.65
C GLU A 42 -2.81 5.54 -10.46
N ARG A 43 -3.51 6.60 -10.90
CA ARG A 43 -2.90 7.70 -11.69
C ARG A 43 -2.22 8.76 -10.84
N MET A 44 -2.34 8.70 -9.52
CA MET A 44 -1.72 9.67 -8.63
C MET A 44 -0.18 9.65 -8.82
N PRO A 45 0.45 10.77 -9.21
CA PRO A 45 1.88 10.79 -9.45
C PRO A 45 2.66 10.53 -8.14
N THR A 46 3.82 9.89 -8.26
CA THR A 46 4.62 9.44 -7.12
C THR A 46 4.95 10.57 -6.14
N TRP A 47 5.21 11.78 -6.62
CA TRP A 47 5.49 12.93 -5.74
C TRP A 47 4.28 13.30 -4.86
N GLN A 48 3.04 13.20 -5.36
CA GLN A 48 1.84 13.44 -4.56
C GLN A 48 1.69 12.40 -3.45
N ARG A 49 1.95 11.13 -3.78
CA ARG A 49 1.96 10.03 -2.80
C ARG A 49 2.97 10.30 -1.68
N LEU A 50 4.18 10.73 -2.04
CA LEU A 50 5.24 11.06 -1.08
C LEU A 50 4.88 12.28 -0.23
N VAL A 51 4.31 13.33 -0.83
CA VAL A 51 3.81 14.51 -0.11
C VAL A 51 2.73 14.11 0.90
N TRP A 52 1.80 13.24 0.51
CA TRP A 52 0.77 12.70 1.41
C TRP A 52 1.37 12.01 2.63
N VAL A 53 2.34 11.11 2.44
CA VAL A 53 3.04 10.44 3.54
C VAL A 53 3.74 11.47 4.44
N GLY A 54 4.47 12.42 3.85
CA GLY A 54 5.17 13.46 4.60
C GLY A 54 4.24 14.35 5.42
N VAL A 55 3.08 14.73 4.86
CA VAL A 55 2.05 15.52 5.55
C VAL A 55 1.46 14.74 6.72
N CYS A 56 1.07 13.47 6.51
CA CYS A 56 0.50 12.63 7.57
C CYS A 56 1.49 12.42 8.72
N MET A 57 2.76 12.14 8.41
CA MET A 57 3.81 11.99 9.43
C MET A 57 4.05 13.29 10.20
N SER A 58 4.14 14.42 9.48
CA SER A 58 4.34 15.73 10.10
C SER A 58 3.18 16.11 11.00
N ALA A 59 1.94 15.84 10.57
CA ALA A 59 0.74 16.07 11.36
C ALA A 59 0.73 15.27 12.66
N GLY A 60 1.10 13.98 12.61
CA GLY A 60 1.23 13.14 13.80
C GLY A 60 2.26 13.68 14.79
N TRP A 61 3.44 14.09 14.29
CA TRP A 61 4.50 14.64 15.12
C TRP A 61 4.12 15.98 15.77
N LEU A 62 3.43 16.86 15.02
CA LEU A 62 2.90 18.13 15.55
C LEU A 62 1.81 17.89 16.60
N ALA A 63 0.92 16.91 16.38
CA ALA A 63 -0.12 16.54 17.33
C ALA A 63 0.49 16.02 18.64
N GLU A 64 1.50 15.16 18.55
CA GLU A 64 2.23 14.64 19.72
C GLU A 64 2.99 15.75 20.47
N ALA A 65 3.61 16.69 19.74
CA ALA A 65 4.29 17.84 20.34
C ALA A 65 3.33 18.79 21.07
N GLY A 66 2.14 19.04 20.50
CA GLY A 66 1.13 19.93 21.06
C GLY A 66 0.34 19.33 22.23
N ARG A 67 0.07 18.02 22.19
CA ARG A 67 -0.68 17.30 23.24
C ARG A 67 -0.01 15.95 23.54
N PRO A 68 1.13 15.95 24.27
CA PRO A 68 1.79 14.71 24.65
C PRO A 68 0.86 13.90 25.56
N LEU A 69 0.50 12.68 25.12
CA LEU A 69 -0.38 11.78 25.87
C LEU A 69 0.25 11.36 27.21
N PHE A 70 1.57 11.24 27.26
CA PHE A 70 2.35 10.94 28.45
C PHE A 70 3.53 11.90 28.60
N ARG A 71 3.76 12.40 29.82
CA ARG A 71 4.93 13.24 30.15
C ARG A 71 6.05 12.36 30.68
N PHE A 72 6.90 11.87 29.79
CA PHE A 72 8.04 11.07 30.19
C PHE A 72 9.23 11.92 30.64
N GLY A 73 9.93 11.49 31.71
CA GLY A 73 11.10 12.18 32.28
C GLY A 73 12.44 11.91 31.60
N TYR A 74 12.46 11.49 30.32
CA TYR A 74 13.70 11.17 29.61
C TYR A 74 14.21 12.32 28.71
N ARG A 75 15.47 12.22 28.26
CA ARG A 75 16.09 13.17 27.31
C ARG A 75 15.45 13.06 25.92
N LYS A 76 14.43 13.87 25.64
CA LYS A 76 13.62 13.85 24.40
C LYS A 76 14.45 13.76 23.10
N TRP A 77 15.50 14.56 22.98
CA TRP A 77 16.36 14.58 21.79
C TRP A 77 17.18 13.29 21.58
N ALA A 78 17.63 12.65 22.67
CA ALA A 78 18.37 11.39 22.56
C ALA A 78 17.45 10.26 22.07
N HIS A 79 16.21 10.21 22.58
CA HIS A 79 15.19 9.27 22.12
C HIS A 79 14.76 9.53 20.67
N ALA A 80 14.53 10.81 20.30
CA ALA A 80 14.16 11.17 18.93
C ALA A 80 15.21 10.73 17.90
N ARG A 81 16.51 10.83 18.22
CA ARG A 81 17.59 10.38 17.34
C ARG A 81 17.58 8.86 17.14
N VAL A 82 17.39 8.08 18.20
CA VAL A 82 17.29 6.61 18.10
C VAL A 82 16.09 6.22 17.24
N ASN A 83 14.92 6.83 17.48
CA ASN A 83 13.72 6.58 16.69
C ASN A 83 13.91 6.94 15.22
N LEU A 84 14.58 8.06 14.92
CA LEU A 84 14.89 8.45 13.56
C LEU A 84 15.81 7.45 12.86
N THR A 85 16.84 6.91 13.54
CA THR A 85 17.72 5.88 12.98
C THR A 85 16.96 4.59 12.70
N LEU A 86 16.11 4.13 13.63
CA LEU A 86 15.27 2.96 13.43
C LEU A 86 14.29 3.16 12.28
N PHE A 87 13.62 4.31 12.23
CA PHE A 87 12.72 4.70 11.15
C PHE A 87 13.44 4.71 9.80
N ALA A 88 14.61 5.35 9.70
CA ALA A 88 15.38 5.42 8.46
C ALA A 88 15.82 4.03 7.98
N THR A 89 16.21 3.15 8.91
CA THR A 89 16.59 1.76 8.59
C THR A 89 15.39 0.99 8.03
N VAL A 90 14.23 1.07 8.70
CA VAL A 90 13.00 0.41 8.24
C VAL A 90 12.53 0.99 6.90
N ALA A 91 12.59 2.31 6.72
CA ALA A 91 12.23 2.98 5.48
C ALA A 91 13.15 2.56 4.32
N ALA A 92 14.45 2.42 4.56
CA ALA A 92 15.41 1.96 3.55
C ALA A 92 15.13 0.50 3.14
N ILE A 93 14.91 -0.40 4.10
CA ILE A 93 14.53 -1.79 3.82
C ILE A 93 13.21 -1.84 3.05
N GLY A 94 12.21 -1.05 3.49
CA GLY A 94 10.92 -0.94 2.82
C GLY A 94 11.03 -0.45 1.38
N ALA A 95 11.88 0.55 1.12
CA ALA A 95 12.13 1.06 -0.24
C ALA A 95 12.80 0.01 -1.13
N LEU A 96 13.77 -0.75 -0.60
CA LEU A 96 14.42 -1.85 -1.34
C LEU A 96 13.41 -2.96 -1.68
N LEU A 97 12.58 -3.35 -0.72
CA LEU A 97 11.53 -4.34 -0.95
C LEU A 97 10.47 -3.83 -1.94
N ALA A 98 10.07 -2.56 -1.83
CA ALA A 98 9.14 -1.95 -2.78
C ALA A 98 9.68 -1.96 -4.20
N PHE A 99 10.98 -1.69 -4.39
CA PHE A 99 11.62 -1.81 -5.70
C PHE A 99 11.58 -3.26 -6.22
N ALA A 100 11.85 -4.25 -5.37
CA ALA A 100 11.72 -5.66 -5.75
C ALA A 100 10.28 -6.03 -6.13
N MET A 101 9.27 -5.46 -5.45
CA MET A 101 7.87 -5.70 -5.75
C MET A 101 7.45 -5.17 -7.13
N VAL A 102 8.07 -4.10 -7.65
CA VAL A 102 7.77 -3.61 -9.01
C VAL A 102 8.02 -4.71 -10.05
N GLY A 103 9.15 -5.43 -9.94
CA GLY A 103 9.46 -6.54 -10.84
C GLY A 103 8.53 -7.73 -10.64
N LEU A 104 8.12 -8.01 -9.40
CA LEU A 104 7.15 -9.08 -9.11
C LEU A 104 5.78 -8.77 -9.72
N PHE A 105 5.30 -7.53 -9.63
CA PHE A 105 4.02 -7.14 -10.22
C PHE A 105 4.04 -7.21 -11.75
N ASP A 106 5.12 -6.78 -12.41
CA ASP A 106 5.27 -6.95 -13.86
C ASP A 106 5.29 -8.44 -14.26
N TRP A 107 5.90 -9.31 -13.46
CA TRP A 107 5.88 -10.75 -13.70
C TRP A 107 4.49 -11.37 -13.50
N ILE A 108 3.79 -11.01 -12.41
CA ILE A 108 2.42 -11.49 -12.13
C ILE A 108 1.48 -11.11 -13.27
N GLU A 109 1.52 -9.85 -13.71
CA GLU A 109 0.67 -9.35 -14.82
C GLU A 109 0.94 -10.10 -16.12
N ARG A 110 2.21 -10.39 -16.44
CA ARG A 110 2.57 -11.12 -17.68
C ARG A 110 2.22 -12.60 -17.66
N THR A 111 2.21 -13.19 -16.47
CA THR A 111 1.97 -14.62 -16.29
C THR A 111 0.55 -14.94 -15.88
N GLU A 112 -0.27 -13.92 -15.61
CA GLU A 112 -1.63 -14.06 -15.07
C GLU A 112 -1.63 -14.95 -13.82
N PHE A 113 -0.57 -14.85 -12.99
CA PHE A 113 -0.38 -15.72 -11.85
C PHE A 113 -1.10 -15.19 -10.60
N GLY A 114 -2.10 -15.92 -10.12
CA GLY A 114 -2.70 -15.68 -8.81
C GLY A 114 -4.21 -15.82 -8.81
N LEU A 115 -4.80 -15.89 -7.61
CA LEU A 115 -6.23 -16.15 -7.42
C LEU A 115 -7.14 -15.12 -8.12
N LEU A 116 -6.69 -13.87 -8.17
CA LEU A 116 -7.43 -12.75 -8.76
C LEU A 116 -7.41 -12.78 -10.30
N HIS A 117 -6.45 -13.48 -10.92
CA HIS A 117 -6.38 -13.66 -12.37
C HIS A 117 -7.17 -14.88 -12.87
N LEU A 118 -7.57 -15.80 -11.97
CA LEU A 118 -8.27 -17.04 -12.36
C LEU A 118 -9.72 -16.81 -12.79
N VAL A 119 -10.36 -15.77 -12.28
CA VAL A 119 -11.78 -15.48 -12.49
C VAL A 119 -11.96 -13.97 -12.62
N ASP A 120 -12.85 -13.54 -13.51
CA ASP A 120 -13.17 -12.12 -13.68
C ASP A 120 -14.12 -11.63 -12.60
N TRP A 121 -13.56 -11.20 -11.47
CA TRP A 121 -14.31 -10.71 -10.34
C TRP A 121 -14.78 -9.26 -10.54
N PRO A 122 -15.85 -8.82 -9.86
CA PRO A 122 -16.12 -7.39 -9.71
C PRO A 122 -15.08 -6.75 -8.77
N ILE A 123 -14.62 -5.53 -9.07
CA ILE A 123 -13.52 -4.85 -8.37
C ILE A 123 -13.67 -4.78 -6.83
N TRP A 124 -14.90 -4.67 -6.32
CA TRP A 124 -15.14 -4.65 -4.87
C TRP A 124 -14.78 -5.97 -4.20
N LEU A 125 -14.96 -7.09 -4.91
CA LEU A 125 -14.67 -8.42 -4.41
C LEU A 125 -13.17 -8.72 -4.54
N GLU A 126 -12.52 -8.26 -5.61
CA GLU A 126 -11.05 -8.28 -5.72
C GLU A 126 -10.41 -7.54 -4.55
N LEU A 127 -10.89 -6.33 -4.25
CA LEU A 127 -10.39 -5.52 -3.14
C LEU A 127 -10.59 -6.25 -1.80
N LEU A 128 -11.78 -6.82 -1.57
CA LEU A 128 -12.07 -7.56 -0.34
C LEU A 128 -11.14 -8.76 -0.18
N LEU A 129 -10.98 -9.58 -1.23
CA LEU A 129 -10.12 -10.76 -1.21
C LEU A 129 -8.65 -10.39 -1.05
N ALA A 130 -8.18 -9.33 -1.71
CA ALA A 130 -6.83 -8.82 -1.56
C ALA A 130 -6.54 -8.36 -0.13
N VAL A 131 -7.46 -7.62 0.50
CA VAL A 131 -7.33 -7.19 1.90
C VAL A 131 -7.33 -8.37 2.86
N MET A 132 -8.24 -9.33 2.69
CA MET A 132 -8.28 -10.54 3.53
C MET A 132 -7.00 -11.38 3.40
N ALA A 133 -6.50 -11.53 2.17
CA ALA A 133 -5.24 -12.26 1.93
C ALA A 133 -4.04 -11.51 2.52
N LEU A 134 -4.01 -10.18 2.38
CA LEU A 134 -2.97 -9.34 2.98
C LEU A 134 -2.97 -9.46 4.51
N ASP A 135 -4.13 -9.38 5.16
CA ASP A 135 -4.25 -9.53 6.61
C ASP A 135 -3.80 -10.92 7.06
N LEU A 136 -4.33 -11.98 6.44
CA LEU A 136 -3.99 -13.35 6.81
C LEU A 136 -2.50 -13.65 6.62
N VAL A 137 -1.91 -13.28 5.48
CA VAL A 137 -0.53 -13.66 5.15
C VAL A 137 0.48 -12.67 5.72
N ALA A 138 0.31 -11.38 5.43
CA ALA A 138 1.31 -10.35 5.76
C ALA A 138 1.18 -9.84 7.20
N GLN A 139 0.00 -9.91 7.83
CA GLN A 139 -0.13 -9.61 9.25
C GLN A 139 -0.09 -10.89 10.08
N TYR A 140 -1.12 -11.74 10.00
CA TYR A 140 -1.29 -12.85 10.93
C TYR A 140 -0.18 -13.90 10.83
N ILE A 141 0.03 -14.50 9.65
CA ILE A 141 1.04 -15.56 9.47
C ILE A 141 2.44 -15.00 9.69
N ALA A 142 2.77 -13.84 9.12
CA ALA A 142 4.08 -13.23 9.30
C ALA A 142 4.38 -12.94 10.77
N HIS A 143 3.43 -12.36 11.51
CA HIS A 143 3.57 -12.08 12.94
C HIS A 143 3.68 -13.36 13.78
N PHE A 144 2.85 -14.37 13.49
CA PHE A 144 2.95 -15.67 14.13
C PHE A 144 4.34 -16.30 13.93
N LEU A 145 4.88 -16.26 12.72
CA LEU A 145 6.22 -16.77 12.42
C LEU A 145 7.31 -15.94 13.12
N LEU A 146 7.13 -14.61 13.21
CA LEU A 146 8.03 -13.72 13.96
C LEU A 146 8.12 -14.13 15.44
N HIS A 147 7.02 -14.53 16.06
CA HIS A 147 7.03 -15.01 17.45
C HIS A 147 7.44 -16.48 17.60
N LYS A 148 7.19 -17.32 16.60
CA LYS A 148 7.42 -18.77 16.69
C LYS A 148 8.84 -19.19 16.33
N LEU A 149 9.47 -18.54 15.35
CA LEU A 149 10.79 -18.93 14.85
C LEU A 149 11.89 -18.19 15.60
N GLY A 150 12.82 -18.93 16.23
CA GLY A 150 13.82 -18.36 17.13
C GLY A 150 14.69 -17.25 16.53
N VAL A 151 15.07 -17.34 15.24
CA VAL A 151 15.83 -16.29 14.55
C VAL A 151 14.96 -15.05 14.33
N MET A 152 13.73 -15.23 13.84
CA MET A 152 12.80 -14.14 13.58
C MET A 152 12.37 -13.43 14.87
N TRP A 153 12.21 -14.18 15.95
CA TRP A 153 11.95 -13.65 17.29
C TRP A 153 13.07 -12.73 17.76
N ARG A 154 14.34 -13.08 17.52
CA ARG A 154 15.46 -12.21 17.91
C ARG A 154 15.37 -10.84 17.24
N PHE A 155 14.92 -10.78 15.99
CA PHE A 155 14.69 -9.53 15.27
C PHE A 155 13.44 -8.81 15.80
N HIS A 156 12.33 -9.55 15.98
CA HIS A 156 11.05 -8.97 16.40
C HIS A 156 11.10 -8.39 17.82
N ARG A 157 11.88 -8.98 18.74
CA ARG A 157 12.08 -8.45 20.11
C ARG A 157 12.56 -7.02 20.17
N VAL A 158 13.19 -6.48 19.13
CA VAL A 158 13.58 -5.05 19.10
C VAL A 158 12.33 -4.17 19.17
N HIS A 159 11.26 -4.55 18.49
CA HIS A 159 9.98 -3.85 18.57
C HIS A 159 9.42 -3.89 19.99
N HIS A 160 9.47 -5.06 20.63
CA HIS A 160 9.02 -5.27 22.02
C HIS A 160 10.01 -4.80 23.10
N SER A 161 11.09 -4.11 22.72
CA SER A 161 12.10 -3.68 23.69
C SER A 161 11.71 -2.40 24.45
N ASP A 162 10.72 -1.66 23.95
CA ASP A 162 10.21 -0.46 24.63
C ASP A 162 9.06 -0.80 25.59
N LEU A 163 9.44 -1.13 26.83
CA LEU A 163 8.52 -1.41 27.94
C LEU A 163 7.62 -0.23 28.32
N LYS A 164 7.78 0.96 27.74
CA LYS A 164 6.93 2.14 28.02
C LYS A 164 5.68 2.20 27.16
N VAL A 165 5.67 1.49 26.03
CA VAL A 165 4.55 1.47 25.08
C VAL A 165 3.86 0.09 25.08
N ASP A 166 4.59 -0.98 25.39
CA ASP A 166 4.11 -2.37 25.43
C ASP A 166 3.36 -2.77 26.74
N ALA A 167 2.92 -1.80 27.55
CA ALA A 167 2.24 -2.06 28.83
C ALA A 167 0.77 -2.44 28.67
#